data_AF-A0A7J8V430-F1
#
_entry.id   AF-A0A7J8V430-F1
#
_cell.length_a   1.000
_cell.length_b   1.000
_cell.length_c   1.000
_cell.angle_alpha   90.00
_cell.angle_beta   90.00
_cell.angle_gamma   90.00
#
_symmetry.space_group_name_H-M   'P 1'
#
loop_
_entity.id
_entity.type
_entity.pdbx_description
1 polymer ?
#
loop_
_entity_poly.entity_id
_entity_poly.type
_entity_poly.pdbx_seq_one_letter_code
_entity_poly.pdbx_strand_id
1 'polypeptide(L)'
;MENGSLDKFLFGEDKKLGFQQLRSIAVGTAKGIAYLHEECQHRIIHYDIKPGNVLLDAKFLPKVADFGLAKLCNRENTHVTMTGGRGTPGYAAPELWAPYAVTHKCDVYSFGMLLFEIIGKRRNFDSNLPESQEWFPKWVWKKVEAGNVVELLIVCGFEEMDKDTAERMMKTALWCVQYQPDSRPSMSIVVKMLEGALEIPTPPNPFATYLIGSNVVPNNNNGSTHTTWTDTSCDLESSSMVARSTLACATPVMRKYGIEMAST
;
A
#
# COMPACT_ATOMS: atom_id res chain seq x y z
N MET A 1 1.79 -6.68 -23.22
CA MET A 1 0.90 -7.52 -22.41
C MET A 1 -0.45 -7.53 -23.08
N GLU A 2 -0.94 -8.72 -23.41
CA GLU A 2 -2.03 -8.99 -24.36
C GLU A 2 -3.37 -8.41 -23.89
N ASN A 3 -3.64 -8.46 -22.59
CA ASN A 3 -4.88 -7.95 -22.00
C ASN A 3 -4.76 -6.50 -21.50
N GLY A 4 -3.59 -5.86 -21.62
CA GLY A 4 -3.39 -4.49 -21.16
C GLY A 4 -3.34 -4.36 -19.63
N SER A 5 -3.78 -3.23 -19.10
CA SER A 5 -3.73 -2.86 -17.68
C SER A 5 -5.00 -3.19 -16.91
N LEU A 6 -4.87 -3.45 -15.61
CA LEU A 6 -5.98 -3.84 -14.73
C LEU A 6 -7.06 -2.75 -14.59
N ASP A 7 -6.70 -1.47 -14.67
CA ASP A 7 -7.66 -0.36 -14.61
C ASP A 7 -8.75 -0.44 -15.69
N LYS A 8 -8.45 -0.98 -16.87
CA LYS A 8 -9.44 -1.22 -17.94
C LYS A 8 -10.54 -2.19 -17.51
N PHE A 9 -10.20 -3.18 -16.69
CA PHE A 9 -11.15 -4.19 -16.21
C PHE A 9 -11.90 -3.74 -14.94
N LEU A 10 -11.33 -2.82 -14.17
CA LEU A 10 -11.98 -2.27 -12.98
C LEU A 10 -12.94 -1.12 -13.30
N PHE A 11 -12.56 -0.23 -14.23
CA PHE A 11 -13.28 1.03 -14.47
C PHE A 11 -13.76 1.21 -15.91
N GLY A 12 -13.26 0.42 -16.86
CA GLY A 12 -13.71 0.45 -18.25
C GLY A 12 -15.05 -0.27 -18.46
N GLU A 13 -15.52 -0.26 -19.70
CA GLU A 13 -16.76 -0.94 -20.12
C GLU A 13 -16.63 -2.47 -20.11
N ASP A 14 -15.39 -2.98 -20.21
CA ASP A 14 -15.04 -4.41 -20.17
C ASP A 14 -14.97 -4.98 -18.73
N LYS A 15 -15.99 -4.73 -17.90
CA LYS A 15 -16.11 -5.27 -16.52
C LYS A 15 -16.39 -6.79 -16.52
N LYS A 16 -15.42 -7.59 -16.96
CA LYS A 16 -15.61 -9.02 -17.24
C LYS A 16 -14.91 -9.95 -16.23
N LEU A 17 -14.17 -9.41 -15.27
CA LEU A 17 -13.43 -10.24 -14.31
C LEU A 17 -14.31 -10.61 -13.10
N GLY A 18 -14.53 -11.92 -12.94
CA GLY A 18 -15.16 -12.50 -11.76
C GLY A 18 -14.30 -12.33 -10.50
N PHE A 19 -14.92 -12.47 -9.33
CA PHE A 19 -14.26 -12.26 -8.04
C PHE A 19 -13.01 -13.12 -7.85
N GLN A 20 -13.08 -14.41 -8.19
CA GLN A 20 -11.94 -15.32 -8.05
C GLN A 20 -10.74 -14.92 -8.94
N GLN A 21 -11.00 -14.41 -10.14
CA GLN A 21 -9.94 -13.91 -11.02
C GLN A 21 -9.30 -12.64 -10.44
N LEU A 22 -10.11 -11.72 -9.90
CA LEU A 22 -9.63 -10.51 -9.23
C LEU A 22 -8.81 -10.82 -7.98
N ARG A 23 -9.24 -11.81 -7.18
CA ARG A 23 -8.46 -12.33 -6.06
C ARG A 23 -7.11 -12.88 -6.52
N SER A 24 -7.09 -13.68 -7.58
CA SER A 24 -5.86 -14.23 -8.16
C SER A 24 -4.91 -13.13 -8.64
N ILE A 25 -5.44 -12.09 -9.27
CA ILE A 25 -4.70 -10.89 -9.68
C ILE A 25 -4.13 -10.15 -8.47
N ALA A 26 -4.91 -9.97 -7.40
CA ALA A 26 -4.43 -9.33 -6.17
C ALA A 26 -3.27 -10.12 -5.54
N VAL A 27 -3.41 -11.45 -5.42
CA VAL A 27 -2.35 -12.34 -4.89
C VAL A 27 -1.10 -12.31 -5.77
N GLY A 28 -1.26 -12.43 -7.09
CA GLY A 28 -0.12 -12.39 -8.02
C GLY A 28 0.60 -11.04 -8.01
N THR A 29 -0.15 -9.94 -7.90
CA THR A 29 0.43 -8.60 -7.74
C THR A 29 1.21 -8.50 -6.43
N ALA A 30 0.65 -8.98 -5.32
CA ALA A 30 1.32 -8.99 -4.02
C ALA A 30 2.62 -9.80 -4.06
N LYS A 31 2.63 -10.96 -4.74
CA LYS A 31 3.84 -11.77 -4.98
C LYS A 31 4.89 -11.02 -5.79
N GLY A 32 4.47 -10.32 -6.85
CA GLY A 32 5.35 -9.49 -7.65
C GLY A 32 6.04 -8.40 -6.81
N ILE A 33 5.29 -7.70 -5.96
CA ILE A 33 5.85 -6.67 -5.09
C ILE A 33 6.74 -7.30 -3.99
N ALA A 34 6.33 -8.43 -3.40
CA ALA A 34 7.15 -9.17 -2.44
C ALA A 34 8.52 -9.55 -3.03
N TYR A 35 8.55 -10.02 -4.27
CA TYR A 35 9.79 -10.33 -4.98
C TYR A 35 10.71 -9.09 -5.10
N LEU A 36 10.15 -7.93 -5.49
CA LEU A 36 10.90 -6.67 -5.58
C LEU A 36 11.49 -6.25 -4.23
N HIS A 37 10.73 -6.43 -3.16
CA HIS A 37 11.10 -5.96 -1.82
C HIS A 37 12.05 -6.88 -1.07
N GLU A 38 11.88 -8.19 -1.25
CA GLU A 38 12.39 -9.21 -0.33
C GLU A 38 13.33 -10.21 -1.00
N GLU A 39 13.26 -10.42 -2.31
CA GLU A 39 14.01 -11.46 -3.03
C GLU A 39 15.07 -10.90 -3.99
N CYS A 40 14.88 -9.70 -4.55
CA CYS A 40 15.89 -9.05 -5.39
C CYS A 40 17.19 -8.75 -4.62
N GLN A 41 18.36 -8.92 -5.23
CA GLN A 41 19.67 -8.69 -4.57
C GLN A 41 19.71 -7.33 -3.86
N HIS A 42 19.38 -6.27 -4.61
CA HIS A 42 19.05 -4.97 -4.07
C HIS A 42 17.53 -4.85 -3.99
N ARG A 43 17.03 -4.27 -2.90
CA ARG A 43 15.60 -4.00 -2.77
C ARG A 43 15.18 -3.00 -3.83
N ILE A 44 14.08 -3.28 -4.53
CA ILE A 44 13.47 -2.35 -5.49
C ILE A 44 12.22 -1.76 -4.87
N ILE A 45 12.18 -0.44 -4.70
CA ILE A 45 10.97 0.31 -4.30
C ILE A 45 10.35 0.87 -5.58
N HIS A 46 9.08 0.58 -5.82
CA HIS A 46 8.38 0.90 -7.07
C HIS A 46 7.89 2.34 -7.15
N TYR A 47 7.35 2.87 -6.04
CA TYR A 47 6.73 4.21 -5.90
C TYR A 47 5.44 4.47 -6.68
N ASP A 48 5.10 3.65 -7.66
CA ASP A 48 3.90 3.87 -8.50
C ASP A 48 3.00 2.64 -8.65
N ILE A 49 2.70 1.96 -7.54
CA ILE A 49 1.74 0.84 -7.54
C ILE A 49 0.31 1.39 -7.68
N LYS A 50 -0.35 1.05 -8.78
CA LYS A 50 -1.74 1.44 -9.11
C LYS A 50 -2.29 0.48 -10.18
N PRO A 51 -3.61 0.42 -10.44
CA PRO A 51 -4.16 -0.56 -11.38
C PRO A 51 -3.67 -0.35 -12.82
N GLY A 52 -3.35 0.89 -13.23
CA GLY A 52 -2.75 1.17 -14.54
C GLY A 52 -1.36 0.54 -14.74
N ASN A 53 -0.64 0.27 -13.65
CA ASN A 53 0.71 -0.30 -13.66
C ASN A 53 0.72 -1.81 -13.32
N VAL A 54 -0.44 -2.43 -13.25
CA VAL A 54 -0.59 -3.90 -13.17
C VAL A 54 -1.08 -4.37 -14.53
N LEU A 55 -0.18 -4.94 -15.32
CA LEU A 55 -0.50 -5.48 -16.64
C LEU A 55 -0.94 -6.93 -16.53
N LEU A 56 -1.85 -7.36 -17.41
CA LEU A 56 -2.38 -8.72 -17.46
C LEU A 56 -1.93 -9.42 -18.76
N ASP A 57 -1.33 -10.61 -18.63
CA ASP A 57 -0.94 -11.43 -19.78
C ASP A 57 -2.15 -12.15 -20.39
N ALA A 58 -1.94 -12.94 -21.44
CA ALA A 58 -3.00 -13.71 -22.11
C ALA A 58 -3.82 -14.63 -21.16
N LYS A 59 -3.27 -15.03 -20.01
CA LYS A 59 -3.92 -15.87 -18.99
C LYS A 59 -4.44 -15.06 -17.80
N PHE A 60 -4.48 -13.73 -17.91
CA PHE A 60 -4.82 -12.81 -16.83
C PHE A 60 -3.91 -12.91 -15.60
N LEU A 61 -2.67 -13.37 -15.79
CA LEU A 61 -1.67 -13.32 -14.73
C LEU A 61 -1.10 -11.90 -14.64
N PRO A 62 -1.04 -11.32 -13.43
CA PRO A 62 -0.56 -9.95 -13.26
C PRO A 62 0.95 -9.85 -13.37
N LYS A 63 1.43 -8.75 -13.94
CA LYS A 63 2.82 -8.30 -13.87
C LYS A 63 2.86 -6.84 -13.47
N VAL A 64 3.67 -6.55 -12.45
CA VAL A 64 3.98 -5.17 -12.05
C VAL A 64 4.84 -4.54 -13.14
N ALA A 65 4.45 -3.36 -13.60
CA ALA A 65 5.09 -2.63 -14.70
C ALA A 65 5.30 -1.15 -14.35
N ASP A 66 6.00 -0.44 -15.22
CA ASP A 66 6.37 0.97 -15.08
C ASP A 66 7.28 1.26 -13.88
N PHE A 67 8.55 0.89 -14.05
CA PHE A 67 9.61 1.15 -13.10
C PHE A 67 10.23 2.55 -13.25
N GLY A 68 9.54 3.50 -13.93
CA GLY A 68 10.08 4.84 -14.20
C GLY A 68 10.41 5.65 -12.94
N LEU A 69 9.71 5.39 -11.83
CA LEU A 69 10.00 6.00 -10.52
C LEU A 69 10.80 5.10 -9.59
N ALA A 70 11.10 3.86 -9.99
CA ALA A 70 11.66 2.86 -9.11
C ALA A 70 13.07 3.21 -8.64
N LYS A 71 13.43 2.74 -7.43
CA LYS A 71 14.77 2.91 -6.86
C LYS A 71 15.32 1.61 -6.30
N LEU A 72 16.62 1.41 -6.52
CA LEU A 72 17.40 0.38 -5.88
C LEU A 72 17.85 0.87 -4.50
N CYS A 73 17.68 0.04 -3.49
CA CYS A 73 18.07 0.33 -2.11
C CYS A 73 18.90 -0.83 -1.56
N ASN A 74 19.98 -0.50 -0.86
CA ASN A 74 20.74 -1.49 -0.10
C ASN A 74 19.85 -2.03 1.02
N ARG A 75 19.94 -3.33 1.30
CA ARG A 75 19.12 -3.97 2.34
C ARG A 75 19.40 -3.41 3.73
N GLU A 76 20.63 -2.96 3.96
CA GLU A 76 21.11 -2.39 5.23
C GLU A 76 20.67 -0.93 5.43
N ASN A 77 20.47 -0.17 4.36
CA ASN A 77 20.01 1.22 4.39
C ASN A 77 18.57 1.31 3.91
N THR A 78 17.64 1.12 4.84
CA THR A 78 16.19 1.04 4.55
C THR A 78 15.53 2.40 4.33
N HIS A 79 16.17 3.47 4.77
CA HIS A 79 15.67 4.84 4.69
C HIS A 79 16.27 5.56 3.49
N VAL A 80 15.41 6.01 2.59
CA VAL A 80 15.80 6.81 1.43
C VAL A 80 15.38 8.26 1.70
N THR A 81 16.34 9.17 1.76
CA THR A 81 16.06 10.61 1.80
C THR A 81 15.52 11.02 0.43
N MET A 82 14.25 11.39 0.37
CA MET A 82 13.60 11.82 -0.87
C MET A 82 13.61 13.34 -1.00
N THR A 83 13.92 13.83 -2.20
CA THR A 83 13.74 15.22 -2.61
C THR A 83 12.67 15.28 -3.71
N GLY A 84 11.58 16.02 -3.47
CA GLY A 84 10.41 16.13 -4.34
C GLY A 84 9.40 14.99 -4.16
N GLY A 85 8.12 15.33 -3.98
CA GLY A 85 7.03 14.35 -3.84
C GLY A 85 6.98 13.39 -5.04
N ARG A 86 6.75 12.10 -4.79
CA ARG A 86 6.69 11.04 -5.82
C ARG A 86 5.43 10.18 -5.65
N GLY A 87 5.09 9.48 -6.72
CA GLY A 87 3.96 8.56 -6.79
C GLY A 87 2.69 9.21 -7.33
N THR A 88 1.68 8.40 -7.58
CA THR A 88 0.39 8.87 -8.11
C THR A 88 -0.53 9.33 -6.97
N PRO A 89 -1.12 10.55 -7.03
CA PRO A 89 -2.14 11.00 -6.09
C PRO A 89 -3.28 9.99 -5.96
N GLY A 90 -3.71 9.73 -4.72
CA GLY A 90 -4.73 8.71 -4.42
C GLY A 90 -4.17 7.29 -4.18
N TYR A 91 -2.91 7.03 -4.51
CA TYR A 91 -2.20 5.77 -4.19
C TYR A 91 -0.95 6.00 -3.35
N ALA A 92 -0.33 7.17 -3.46
CA ALA A 92 0.87 7.55 -2.74
C ALA A 92 0.64 7.53 -1.22
N ALA A 93 1.55 6.87 -0.50
CA ALA A 93 1.56 6.83 0.96
C ALA A 93 1.76 8.24 1.57
N PRO A 94 1.19 8.52 2.75
CA PRO A 94 1.24 9.86 3.37
C PRO A 94 2.68 10.35 3.61
N GLU A 95 3.60 9.44 3.92
CA GLU A 95 5.01 9.79 4.15
C GLU A 95 5.76 10.27 2.90
N LEU A 96 5.21 10.08 1.68
CA LEU A 96 5.83 10.59 0.44
C LEU A 96 5.69 12.10 0.29
N TRP A 97 4.80 12.73 1.06
CA TRP A 97 4.52 14.17 1.06
C TRP A 97 4.96 14.86 2.35
N ALA A 98 5.52 14.10 3.29
CA ALA A 98 5.97 14.57 4.59
C ALA A 98 7.48 14.40 4.71
N PRO A 99 8.17 15.13 5.62
CA PRO A 99 9.62 15.04 5.80
C PRO A 99 10.08 13.73 6.49
N TYR A 100 9.29 12.67 6.41
CA TYR A 100 9.61 11.38 7.03
C TYR A 100 10.51 10.54 6.11
N ALA A 101 11.28 9.66 6.72
CA ALA A 101 12.11 8.74 5.98
C ALA A 101 11.25 7.73 5.22
N VAL A 102 11.44 7.67 3.90
CA VAL A 102 10.65 6.79 3.04
C VAL A 102 11.29 5.41 3.00
N THR A 103 10.45 4.38 3.11
CA THR A 103 10.85 2.97 3.02
C THR A 103 9.97 2.25 2.00
N HIS A 104 10.29 0.99 1.69
CA HIS A 104 9.46 0.12 0.82
C HIS A 104 8.01 -0.05 1.29
N LYS A 105 7.69 0.33 2.53
CA LYS A 105 6.33 0.34 3.06
C LYS A 105 5.40 1.32 2.33
N CYS A 106 5.93 2.27 1.56
CA CYS A 106 5.11 3.12 0.69
C CYS A 106 4.40 2.30 -0.39
N ASP A 107 5.07 1.33 -1.00
CA ASP A 107 4.45 0.42 -1.98
C ASP A 107 3.40 -0.49 -1.33
N VAL A 108 3.57 -0.86 -0.06
CA VAL A 108 2.56 -1.63 0.70
C VAL A 108 1.28 -0.81 0.84
N TYR A 109 1.39 0.47 1.17
CA TYR A 109 0.24 1.38 1.23
C TYR A 109 -0.44 1.50 -0.14
N SER A 110 0.34 1.73 -1.19
CA SER A 110 -0.19 1.82 -2.56
C SER A 110 -0.84 0.51 -3.02
N PHE A 111 -0.32 -0.65 -2.62
CA PHE A 111 -0.98 -1.94 -2.82
C PHE A 111 -2.32 -2.03 -2.06
N GLY A 112 -2.40 -1.54 -0.82
CA GLY A 112 -3.65 -1.47 -0.08
C GLY A 112 -4.71 -0.62 -0.79
N MET A 113 -4.29 0.53 -1.34
CA MET A 113 -5.16 1.39 -2.15
C MET A 113 -5.64 0.69 -3.43
N LEU A 114 -4.74 0.01 -4.14
CA LEU A 114 -5.08 -0.84 -5.28
C LEU A 114 -6.07 -1.95 -4.89
N LEU A 115 -5.86 -2.60 -3.75
CA LEU A 115 -6.69 -3.71 -3.27
C LEU A 115 -8.11 -3.26 -2.97
N PHE A 116 -8.31 -2.06 -2.42
CA PHE A 116 -9.65 -1.48 -2.27
C PHE A 116 -10.37 -1.32 -3.61
N GLU A 117 -9.69 -0.84 -4.66
CA GLU A 117 -10.32 -0.71 -5.98
C GLU A 117 -10.63 -2.07 -6.62
N ILE A 118 -9.79 -3.09 -6.38
CA ILE A 118 -10.05 -4.47 -6.80
C ILE A 118 -11.32 -5.01 -6.11
N ILE A 119 -11.44 -4.81 -4.81
CA ILE A 119 -12.60 -5.25 -4.01
C ILE A 119 -13.87 -4.53 -4.49
N GLY A 120 -13.83 -3.20 -4.56
CA GLY A 120 -15.01 -2.40 -4.90
C GLY A 120 -15.37 -2.37 -6.39
N LYS A 121 -14.47 -2.80 -7.27
CA LYS A 121 -14.57 -2.63 -8.74
C LYS A 121 -14.96 -1.20 -9.14
N ARG A 122 -14.44 -0.22 -8.38
CA ARG A 122 -14.72 1.21 -8.50
C ARG A 122 -13.55 2.01 -7.98
N ARG A 123 -13.46 3.28 -8.39
CA ARG A 123 -12.42 4.18 -7.91
C ARG A 123 -12.57 4.41 -6.40
N ASN A 124 -11.45 4.56 -5.71
CA ASN A 124 -11.46 4.85 -4.27
C ASN A 124 -12.12 6.19 -3.95
N PHE A 125 -12.00 7.16 -4.85
CA PHE A 125 -12.70 8.43 -4.80
C PHE A 125 -13.22 8.74 -6.20
N ASP A 126 -14.50 9.09 -6.29
CA ASP A 126 -15.11 9.62 -7.51
C ASP A 126 -15.97 10.81 -7.10
N SER A 127 -15.69 12.00 -7.60
CA SER A 127 -16.47 13.19 -7.28
C SER A 127 -17.81 13.24 -8.02
N ASN A 128 -17.98 12.41 -9.05
CA ASN A 128 -19.11 12.47 -9.98
C ASN A 128 -20.21 11.45 -9.66
N LEU A 129 -20.01 10.54 -8.70
CA LEU A 129 -21.00 9.54 -8.29
C LEU A 129 -21.60 9.91 -6.92
N PRO A 130 -22.93 10.03 -6.78
CA PRO A 130 -23.57 10.27 -5.48
C PRO A 130 -23.32 9.13 -4.47
N GLU A 131 -23.04 7.91 -4.93
CA GLU A 131 -22.69 6.75 -4.10
C GLU A 131 -21.22 6.74 -3.64
N SER A 132 -20.45 7.78 -3.97
CA SER A 132 -19.06 8.00 -3.53
C SER A 132 -18.88 9.27 -2.70
N GLN A 133 -19.95 9.76 -2.03
CA GLN A 133 -19.83 10.91 -1.11
C GLN A 133 -18.79 10.69 0.00
N GLU A 134 -18.44 9.43 0.30
CA GLU A 134 -17.33 9.08 1.17
C GLU A 134 -16.25 8.30 0.42
N TRP A 135 -14.99 8.63 0.70
CA TRP A 135 -13.82 7.91 0.23
C TRP A 135 -13.92 6.42 0.61
N PHE A 136 -13.85 5.54 -0.40
CA PHE A 136 -14.20 4.13 -0.26
C PHE A 136 -13.42 3.38 0.83
N PRO A 137 -12.08 3.55 0.99
CA PRO A 137 -11.35 2.92 2.09
C PRO A 137 -11.91 3.27 3.48
N LYS A 138 -12.30 4.54 3.69
CA LYS A 138 -12.90 5.00 4.96
C LYS A 138 -14.28 4.40 5.19
N TRP A 139 -15.08 4.29 4.13
CA TRP A 139 -16.38 3.62 4.21
C TRP A 139 -16.21 2.13 4.56
N VAL A 140 -15.26 1.43 3.94
CA VAL A 140 -14.94 0.03 4.27
C VAL A 140 -14.53 -0.13 5.73
N TRP A 141 -13.66 0.75 6.24
CA TRP A 141 -13.29 0.76 7.66
C TRP A 141 -14.51 0.81 8.57
N LYS A 142 -15.42 1.78 8.37
CA LYS A 142 -16.62 1.94 9.22
C LYS A 142 -17.48 0.68 9.25
N LYS A 143 -17.61 -0.01 8.11
CA LYS A 143 -18.41 -1.23 8.00
C LYS A 143 -17.73 -2.42 8.68
N VAL A 144 -16.41 -2.55 8.55
CA VAL A 144 -15.62 -3.56 9.26
C VAL A 144 -15.65 -3.32 10.77
N GLU A 145 -15.51 -2.07 11.22
CA GLU A 145 -15.60 -1.66 12.63
C GLU A 145 -16.99 -1.95 13.23
N ALA A 146 -18.05 -1.72 12.47
CA ALA A 146 -19.43 -2.04 12.88
C ALA A 146 -19.79 -3.54 12.80
N GLY A 147 -18.88 -4.40 12.32
CA GLY A 147 -19.16 -5.82 12.07
C GLY A 147 -20.16 -6.07 10.94
N ASN A 148 -20.44 -5.09 10.10
CA ASN A 148 -21.43 -5.16 9.03
C ASN A 148 -20.78 -5.48 7.68
N VAL A 149 -20.25 -6.71 7.56
CA VAL A 149 -19.63 -7.22 6.34
C VAL A 149 -20.66 -7.53 5.26
N VAL A 150 -21.91 -7.83 5.62
CA VAL A 150 -22.98 -8.19 4.66
C VAL A 150 -23.28 -7.05 3.69
N GLU A 151 -23.37 -5.81 4.18
CA GLU A 151 -23.57 -4.64 3.33
C GLU A 151 -22.41 -4.42 2.35
N LEU A 152 -21.17 -4.73 2.78
CA LEU A 152 -19.99 -4.69 1.92
C LEU A 152 -20.07 -5.71 0.78
N LEU A 153 -20.57 -6.92 1.05
CA LEU A 153 -20.77 -7.96 0.02
C LEU A 153 -21.75 -7.50 -1.05
N ILE A 154 -22.88 -6.92 -0.64
CA ILE A 154 -23.92 -6.44 -1.56
C ILE A 154 -23.38 -5.33 -2.45
N VAL A 155 -22.73 -4.32 -1.85
CA VAL A 155 -22.20 -3.17 -2.60
C VAL A 155 -21.09 -3.57 -3.57
N CYS A 156 -20.25 -4.53 -3.20
CA CYS A 156 -19.16 -5.01 -4.06
C CYS A 156 -19.58 -6.12 -5.03
N GLY A 157 -20.84 -6.57 -4.97
CA GLY A 157 -21.40 -7.62 -5.83
C GLY A 157 -20.75 -8.99 -5.59
N PHE A 158 -20.47 -9.33 -4.33
CA PHE A 158 -19.93 -10.63 -3.95
C PHE A 158 -21.03 -11.64 -3.66
N GLU A 159 -20.77 -12.91 -3.99
CA GLU A 159 -21.62 -14.03 -3.63
C GLU A 159 -21.39 -14.42 -2.16
N GLU A 160 -22.39 -15.00 -1.50
CA GLU A 160 -22.27 -15.42 -0.08
C GLU A 160 -21.11 -16.41 0.14
N MET A 161 -20.82 -17.26 -0.84
CA MET A 161 -19.70 -18.21 -0.76
C MET A 161 -18.32 -17.54 -0.75
N ASP A 162 -18.22 -16.29 -1.20
CA ASP A 162 -16.99 -15.51 -1.26
C ASP A 162 -16.77 -14.65 -0.01
N LYS A 163 -17.73 -14.64 0.92
CA LYS A 163 -17.76 -13.76 2.10
C LYS A 163 -16.46 -13.76 2.90
N ASP A 164 -15.97 -14.92 3.30
CA ASP A 164 -14.76 -15.04 4.14
C ASP A 164 -13.52 -14.54 3.40
N THR A 165 -13.49 -14.76 2.08
CA THR A 165 -12.39 -14.29 1.23
C THR A 165 -12.44 -12.78 1.04
N ALA A 166 -13.63 -12.21 0.82
CA ALA A 166 -13.82 -10.78 0.70
C ALA A 166 -13.45 -10.05 2.00
N GLU A 167 -13.90 -10.55 3.16
CA GLU A 167 -13.55 -10.00 4.46
C GLU A 167 -12.04 -10.02 4.70
N ARG A 168 -11.38 -11.14 4.34
CA ARG A 168 -9.93 -11.31 4.40
C ARG A 168 -9.19 -10.29 3.53
N MET A 169 -9.65 -10.06 2.30
CA MET A 169 -9.08 -9.04 1.41
C MET A 169 -9.26 -7.63 2.00
N MET A 170 -10.42 -7.31 2.58
CA MET A 170 -10.68 -6.01 3.22
C MET A 170 -9.79 -5.77 4.43
N LYS A 171 -9.67 -6.75 5.34
CA LYS A 171 -8.77 -6.65 6.50
C LYS A 171 -7.31 -6.50 6.06
N THR A 172 -6.91 -7.22 5.01
CA THR A 172 -5.57 -7.08 4.44
C THR A 172 -5.33 -5.66 3.89
N ALA A 173 -6.29 -5.12 3.14
CA ALA A 173 -6.21 -3.75 2.62
C ALA A 173 -6.07 -2.72 3.75
N LEU A 174 -6.87 -2.87 4.82
CA LEU A 174 -6.82 -2.01 6.01
C LEU A 174 -5.49 -2.08 6.75
N TRP A 175 -4.86 -3.26 6.85
CA TRP A 175 -3.50 -3.39 7.38
C TRP A 175 -2.45 -2.74 6.48
N CYS A 176 -2.62 -2.80 5.17
CA CYS A 176 -1.70 -2.19 4.22
C CYS A 176 -1.73 -0.66 4.25
N VAL A 177 -2.89 -0.05 4.50
CA VAL A 177 -3.06 1.43 4.48
C VAL A 177 -2.89 2.11 5.84
N GLN A 178 -2.30 1.44 6.83
CA GLN A 178 -2.01 2.05 8.13
C GLN A 178 -1.18 3.33 7.97
N TYR A 179 -1.50 4.36 8.76
CA TYR A 179 -0.82 5.65 8.67
C TYR A 179 0.69 5.50 8.90
N GLN A 180 1.08 4.84 9.98
CA GLN A 180 2.49 4.58 10.28
C GLN A 180 3.06 3.46 9.39
N PRO A 181 4.18 3.70 8.67
CA PRO A 181 4.78 2.70 7.78
C PRO A 181 5.18 1.39 8.48
N ASP A 182 5.61 1.48 9.74
CA ASP A 182 6.08 0.31 10.51
C ASP A 182 4.93 -0.63 10.89
N SER A 183 3.72 -0.09 11.05
CA SER A 183 2.51 -0.88 11.33
C SER A 183 2.02 -1.67 10.12
N ARG A 184 2.50 -1.36 8.91
CA ARG A 184 2.11 -2.07 7.68
C ARG A 184 2.87 -3.41 7.60
N PRO A 185 2.22 -4.52 7.21
CA PRO A 185 2.89 -5.81 7.03
C PRO A 185 3.93 -5.78 5.91
N SER A 186 4.85 -6.75 5.89
CA SER A 186 5.67 -7.00 4.69
C SER A 186 4.82 -7.61 3.58
N MET A 187 5.24 -7.49 2.33
CA MET A 187 4.46 -8.02 1.21
C MET A 187 4.38 -9.56 1.22
N SER A 188 5.39 -10.27 1.73
CA SER A 188 5.28 -11.72 1.97
C SER A 188 4.22 -12.09 3.01
N ILE A 189 4.03 -11.27 4.05
CA ILE A 189 2.93 -11.45 5.01
C ILE A 189 1.60 -11.14 4.32
N VAL A 190 1.51 -10.07 3.51
CA VAL A 190 0.31 -9.75 2.71
C VAL A 190 -0.10 -10.92 1.81
N VAL A 191 0.86 -11.57 1.15
CA VAL A 191 0.58 -12.78 0.34
C VAL A 191 -0.06 -13.88 1.19
N LYS A 192 0.53 -14.21 2.35
CA LYS A 192 -0.03 -15.22 3.27
C LYS A 192 -1.42 -14.86 3.78
N MET A 193 -1.65 -13.57 4.07
CA MET A 193 -2.95 -13.06 4.50
C MET A 193 -4.02 -13.28 3.42
N LEU A 194 -3.71 -13.00 2.14
CA LEU A 194 -4.63 -13.16 1.00
C LEU A 194 -4.86 -14.63 0.60
N GLU A 195 -3.83 -15.47 0.71
CA GLU A 195 -3.91 -16.90 0.43
C GLU A 195 -4.67 -17.68 1.51
N GLY A 196 -4.89 -17.07 2.69
CA GLY A 196 -5.54 -17.73 3.81
C GLY A 196 -4.59 -18.59 4.65
N ALA A 197 -3.28 -18.43 4.45
CA ALA A 197 -2.25 -19.15 5.20
C ALA A 197 -1.98 -18.56 6.60
N LEU A 198 -2.60 -17.43 6.93
CA LEU A 198 -2.45 -16.73 8.20
C LEU A 198 -3.78 -16.11 8.64
N GLU A 199 -4.12 -16.25 9.92
CA GLU A 199 -5.25 -15.54 10.52
C GLU A 199 -4.97 -14.05 10.65
N ILE A 200 -5.93 -13.21 10.26
CA ILE A 200 -5.74 -11.77 10.21
C ILE A 200 -6.34 -11.14 11.48
N PRO A 201 -5.52 -10.53 12.35
CA PRO A 201 -6.04 -9.78 13.48
C PRO A 201 -6.87 -8.58 13.00
N THR A 202 -7.82 -8.14 13.83
CA THR A 202 -8.60 -6.93 13.53
C THR A 202 -7.67 -5.74 13.35
N PRO A 203 -7.69 -5.05 12.19
CA PRO A 203 -6.84 -3.90 11.96
C PRO A 203 -7.25 -2.73 12.86
N PRO A 204 -6.31 -1.91 13.36
CA PRO A 204 -6.65 -0.63 13.98
C PRO A 204 -7.11 0.37 12.92
N ASN A 205 -7.76 1.46 13.34
CA ASN A 205 -8.26 2.50 12.42
C ASN A 205 -7.09 3.18 11.68
N PRO A 206 -6.89 2.94 10.38
CA PRO A 206 -5.78 3.55 9.64
C PRO A 206 -5.99 5.06 9.40
N PHE A 207 -7.21 5.57 9.61
CA PHE A 207 -7.64 6.91 9.24
C PHE A 207 -7.80 7.87 10.42
N ALA A 208 -7.53 7.43 11.65
CA ALA A 208 -7.71 8.25 12.86
C ALA A 208 -6.90 9.57 12.81
N THR A 209 -5.67 9.53 12.29
CA THR A 209 -4.79 10.72 12.23
C THR A 209 -5.25 11.77 11.21
N TYR A 210 -5.98 11.38 10.16
CA TYR A 210 -6.54 12.34 9.19
C TYR A 210 -7.64 13.23 9.80
N LEU A 211 -8.24 12.82 10.92
CA LEU A 211 -9.30 13.57 11.60
C LEU A 211 -8.77 14.77 12.39
N ILE A 212 -7.48 14.77 12.76
CA ILE A 212 -6.88 15.85 13.55
C ILE A 212 -6.61 17.10 12.68
N GLY A 213 -6.42 16.92 11.36
CA GLY A 213 -6.12 18.03 10.43
C GLY A 213 -7.33 18.87 9.99
N SER A 214 -8.56 18.50 10.36
CA SER A 214 -9.79 19.19 9.88
C SER A 214 -10.32 20.27 10.84
N ASN A 215 -9.71 20.47 12.01
CA ASN A 215 -10.25 21.33 13.08
C ASN A 215 -9.35 22.50 13.52
N VAL A 216 -8.33 22.88 12.76
CA VAL A 216 -7.57 24.12 13.05
C VAL A 216 -7.88 25.16 11.97
N VAL A 217 -9.05 25.80 12.10
CA VAL A 217 -9.23 27.15 11.58
C VAL A 217 -8.58 28.07 12.62
N PRO A 218 -7.52 28.84 12.30
CA PRO A 218 -7.02 29.84 13.22
C PRO A 218 -8.08 30.94 13.31
N ASN A 219 -8.80 30.98 14.42
CA ASN A 219 -9.69 32.08 14.75
C ASN A 219 -8.84 33.32 15.01
N ASN A 220 -8.72 34.17 14.01
CA ASN A 220 -7.95 35.40 14.09
C ASN A 220 -8.81 36.48 14.75
N ASN A 221 -8.81 36.51 16.09
CA ASN A 221 -9.33 37.65 16.85
C ASN A 221 -8.18 38.33 17.60
N ASN A 222 -7.85 39.52 17.11
CA ASN A 222 -6.96 40.49 17.72
C ASN A 222 -7.34 40.78 19.17
N GLY A 223 -6.39 40.53 20.07
CA GLY A 223 -6.39 41.00 21.45
C GLY A 223 -4.94 41.10 21.91
N SER A 224 -4.39 42.30 21.86
CA SER A 224 -3.05 42.68 22.26
C SER A 224 -2.75 42.37 23.73
N THR A 225 -1.64 41.68 24.02
CA THR A 225 -0.75 41.97 25.15
C THR A 225 0.64 41.39 24.92
N HIS A 226 1.65 42.23 25.17
CA HIS A 226 3.07 41.92 25.21
C HIS A 226 3.42 40.85 26.25
N THR A 227 4.30 39.91 25.88
CA THR A 227 5.46 39.54 26.73
C THR A 227 6.56 38.81 25.95
N THR A 228 7.79 39.20 26.28
CA THR A 228 9.08 38.80 25.69
C THR A 228 9.71 37.62 26.48
N TRP A 229 10.84 37.10 25.97
CA TRP A 229 11.85 36.20 26.59
C TRP A 229 11.54 34.69 26.48
N THR A 230 12.44 33.75 26.11
CA THR A 230 13.90 33.74 25.85
C THR A 230 14.31 32.40 25.21
N ASP A 231 15.45 32.40 24.52
CA ASP A 231 16.26 31.24 24.15
C ASP A 231 16.54 30.30 25.32
N THR A 232 16.53 28.99 25.08
CA THR A 232 17.40 28.05 25.80
C THR A 232 17.73 26.86 24.91
N SER A 233 19.02 26.75 24.57
CA SER A 233 19.66 25.56 24.00
C SER A 233 19.71 24.42 25.02
N CYS A 234 19.60 23.18 24.55
CA CYS A 234 20.19 22.05 25.25
C CYS A 234 20.68 21.00 24.24
N ASP A 235 22.00 21.03 24.02
CA ASP A 235 22.79 19.90 23.55
C ASP A 235 22.73 18.77 24.56
N LEU A 236 22.65 17.52 24.09
CA LEU A 236 23.25 16.41 24.81
C LEU A 236 23.69 15.30 23.84
N GLU A 237 24.98 15.01 23.94
CA GLU A 237 25.78 14.12 23.11
C GLU A 237 25.45 12.63 23.24
N SER A 238 25.60 11.98 22.10
CA SER A 238 26.15 10.65 21.83
C SER A 238 26.65 9.77 23.00
N SER A 239 26.26 8.49 22.96
CA SER A 239 27.12 7.41 23.46
C SER A 239 26.93 6.12 22.64
N SER A 240 28.05 5.68 22.08
CA SER A 240 28.27 4.46 21.29
C SER A 240 28.36 3.21 22.16
N MET A 241 27.89 2.06 21.67
CA MET A 241 28.47 0.75 22.02
C MET A 241 28.56 -0.19 20.82
N VAL A 242 29.75 -0.78 20.70
CA VAL A 242 30.22 -1.71 19.68
C VAL A 242 29.85 -3.14 20.07
N ALA A 243 29.39 -3.95 19.12
CA ALA A 243 29.44 -5.40 19.23
C ALA A 243 29.85 -6.02 17.89
N ARG A 244 31.05 -6.63 17.88
CA ARG A 244 31.55 -7.50 16.81
C ARG A 244 30.84 -8.84 16.88
N SER A 245 30.47 -9.41 15.74
CA SER A 245 30.19 -10.84 15.59
C SER A 245 30.77 -11.35 14.28
N THR A 246 31.44 -12.49 14.37
CA THR A 246 32.38 -13.09 13.44
C THR A 246 31.66 -13.91 12.35
N LEU A 247 32.13 -13.79 11.11
CA LEU A 247 31.68 -14.56 9.95
C LEU A 247 31.90 -16.07 10.11
N ALA A 248 30.94 -16.86 9.61
CA ALA A 248 31.19 -18.19 9.06
C ALA A 248 30.46 -18.33 7.72
N CYS A 249 31.23 -18.78 6.73
CA CYS A 249 30.95 -18.82 5.30
C CYS A 249 30.18 -20.09 4.94
N ALA A 250 29.11 -19.99 4.13
CA ALA A 250 28.63 -21.10 3.31
C ALA A 250 27.75 -20.58 2.16
N THR A 251 28.17 -20.87 0.92
CA THR A 251 27.47 -20.55 -0.33
C THR A 251 26.61 -21.74 -0.77
N PRO A 252 25.35 -21.53 -1.17
CA PRO A 252 24.65 -22.43 -2.06
C PRO A 252 24.59 -21.82 -3.46
N VAL A 253 25.21 -22.51 -4.42
CA VAL A 253 25.02 -22.29 -5.85
C VAL A 253 23.81 -23.12 -6.30
N MET A 254 22.80 -22.50 -6.90
CA MET A 254 21.92 -23.18 -7.85
C MET A 254 21.53 -22.25 -8.99
N ARG A 255 21.58 -22.82 -10.20
CA ARG A 255 21.46 -22.15 -11.49
C ARG A 255 19.99 -21.96 -11.89
N LYS A 256 19.78 -20.85 -12.62
CA LYS A 256 18.87 -20.69 -13.77
C LYS A 256 17.41 -20.32 -13.46
N TYR A 257 17.16 -19.01 -13.41
CA TYR A 257 16.00 -18.39 -14.05
C TYR A 257 16.46 -17.09 -14.70
N GLY A 258 16.50 -17.08 -16.03
CA GLY A 258 16.85 -15.91 -16.83
C GLY A 258 15.67 -14.94 -16.87
N ILE A 259 15.96 -13.65 -16.71
CA ILE A 259 15.01 -12.57 -16.97
C ILE A 259 15.03 -12.33 -18.48
N GLU A 260 13.90 -12.51 -19.15
CA GLU A 260 13.73 -12.06 -20.53
C GLU A 260 13.23 -10.61 -20.53
N MET A 261 14.01 -9.74 -21.16
CA MET A 261 13.61 -8.36 -21.46
C MET A 261 12.58 -8.40 -22.59
N ALA A 262 11.38 -7.89 -22.34
CA ALA A 262 10.42 -7.64 -23.40
C ALA A 262 10.97 -6.49 -24.28
N SER A 263 11.27 -6.82 -25.53
CA SER A 263 11.55 -5.82 -26.56
C SER A 263 10.22 -5.23 -27.03
N THR A 264 10.19 -3.91 -27.22
CA THR A 264 9.06 -3.13 -27.75
C THR A 264 8.63 -3.60 -29.13
#